data_AF-A0A1H3CI20-F1
#
_entry.id   AF-A0A1H3CI20-F1
#
_cell.length_a   1.000
_cell.length_b   1.000
_cell.length_c   1.000
_cell.angle_alpha   90.00
_cell.angle_beta   90.00
_cell.angle_gamma   90.00
#
_symmetry.space_group_name_H-M   'P 1'
#
loop_
_entity.id
_entity.type
_entity.pdbx_description
1 polymer ?
#
loop_
_entity_poly.entity_id
_entity_poly.type
_entity_poly.pdbx_seq_one_letter_code
_entity_poly.pdbx_strand_id
1 'polypeptide(L)'
;MRKIRRKSGGISFLTAMICISCIVVGILCITKYANIAKQKERLLAENSSLKAQSESLADDLKQIRAQEEFQQDDAYVESVARTQLDMVYPGEVIFRVTGEKYN
;
A
#
# COMPACT_ATOMS: atom_id res chain seq x y z
N MET A 1 -6.32 -72.50 44.17
CA MET A 1 -5.82 -71.12 44.34
C MET A 1 -5.44 -70.52 42.98
N ARG A 2 -6.22 -69.57 42.45
CA ARG A 2 -5.88 -68.86 41.18
C ARG A 2 -4.92 -67.71 41.49
N LYS A 3 -3.66 -67.82 41.07
CA LYS A 3 -2.68 -66.72 41.15
C LYS A 3 -3.06 -65.63 40.15
N ILE A 4 -3.61 -64.52 40.64
CA ILE A 4 -3.83 -63.31 39.84
C ILE A 4 -2.47 -62.67 39.57
N ARG A 5 -1.96 -62.79 38.34
CA ARG A 5 -0.75 -62.09 37.90
C ARG A 5 -1.08 -60.61 37.73
N ARG A 6 -0.61 -59.77 38.66
CA ARG A 6 -0.61 -58.31 38.49
C ARG A 6 0.38 -57.97 37.36
N LYS A 7 -0.12 -57.53 36.21
CA LYS A 7 0.72 -56.93 35.17
C LYS A 7 1.23 -55.60 35.73
N SER A 8 2.51 -55.54 36.07
CA SER A 8 3.19 -54.28 36.34
C SER A 8 3.36 -53.55 35.00
N GLY A 9 2.40 -52.71 34.66
CA GLY A 9 2.42 -51.87 33.46
C GLY A 9 3.16 -50.57 33.75
N GLY A 10 4.49 -50.63 33.81
CA GLY A 10 5.33 -49.43 33.80
C GLY A 10 5.61 -48.99 32.35
N ILE A 11 5.42 -47.70 32.07
CA ILE A 11 5.87 -47.09 30.81
C ILE A 11 7.39 -47.22 30.75
N SER A 12 7.94 -47.76 29.65
CA SER A 12 9.40 -47.85 29.50
C SER A 12 9.98 -46.44 29.36
N PHE A 13 11.18 -46.21 29.89
CA PHE A 13 11.89 -44.92 29.76
C PHE A 13 11.95 -44.44 28.30
N LEU A 14 12.06 -45.37 27.35
CA LEU A 14 12.07 -45.11 25.91
C LEU A 14 10.72 -44.56 25.43
N THR A 15 9.61 -45.16 25.85
CA THR A 15 8.27 -44.65 25.52
C THR A 15 8.00 -43.28 26.16
N ALA A 16 8.48 -43.04 27.37
CA ALA A 16 8.36 -41.72 28.01
C ALA A 16 9.16 -40.64 27.26
N MET A 17 10.39 -40.95 26.83
CA MET A 17 11.23 -40.02 26.05
C MET A 17 10.62 -39.68 24.70
N ILE A 18 10.07 -40.68 23.99
CA ILE A 18 9.39 -40.45 22.70
C ILE A 18 8.17 -39.55 22.91
N CYS A 19 7.33 -39.81 23.91
CA CYS A 19 6.17 -38.96 24.20
C CYS A 19 6.56 -37.51 24.50
N ILE A 20 7.60 -37.28 25.30
CA ILE A 20 8.08 -35.93 25.61
C ILE A 20 8.59 -35.24 24.34
N SER A 21 9.35 -35.95 23.50
CA SER A 21 9.85 -35.39 22.24
C SER A 21 8.71 -34.99 21.29
N CYS A 22 7.65 -35.80 21.19
CA CYS A 22 6.47 -35.50 20.39
C CYS A 22 5.73 -34.26 20.89
N ILE A 23 5.63 -34.07 22.21
CA ILE A 23 5.00 -32.89 22.80
C ILE A 23 5.80 -31.63 22.47
N VAL A 24 7.13 -31.67 22.61
CA VAL A 24 8.00 -30.52 22.29
C VAL A 24 7.90 -30.14 20.82
N VAL A 25 7.97 -31.12 19.92
CA VAL A 25 7.82 -30.87 18.46
C VAL A 25 6.43 -30.32 18.15
N GLY A 26 5.38 -30.86 18.78
CA GLY A 26 4.01 -30.36 18.61
C GLY A 26 3.87 -28.88 18.97
N ILE A 27 4.44 -28.46 20.11
CA ILE A 27 4.41 -27.06 20.56
C ILE A 27 5.20 -26.16 19.58
N LEU A 28 6.37 -26.61 19.12
CA LEU A 28 7.18 -25.86 18.16
C LEU A 28 6.47 -25.71 16.80
N CYS A 29 5.79 -26.75 16.32
CA CYS A 29 4.99 -26.65 15.11
C CYS A 29 3.86 -25.63 15.26
N ILE A 30 3.06 -25.70 16.34
CA ILE A 30 1.92 -24.80 16.57
C ILE A 30 2.39 -23.33 16.61
N THR A 31 3.46 -23.04 17.35
CA THR A 31 4.00 -21.68 17.47
C THR A 31 4.52 -21.13 16.14
N LYS A 32 5.19 -21.95 15.32
CA LYS A 32 5.65 -21.56 13.98
C LYS A 32 4.49 -21.32 13.01
N TYR A 33 3.48 -22.20 13.00
CA TYR A 33 2.29 -22.04 12.16
C TYR A 33 1.51 -20.76 12.51
N ALA A 34 1.30 -20.48 13.80
CA ALA A 34 0.63 -19.26 14.24
C ALA A 34 1.38 -17.98 13.82
N ASN A 35 2.71 -18.00 13.88
CA ASN A 35 3.52 -16.86 13.50
C ASN A 35 3.51 -16.63 11.98
N ILE A 36 3.56 -17.71 11.18
CA ILE A 36 3.46 -17.63 9.72
C ILE A 36 2.09 -17.07 9.28
N ALA A 37 1.00 -17.48 9.93
CA ALA A 37 -0.34 -16.96 9.62
C ALA A 37 -0.43 -15.45 9.83
N LYS A 38 0.06 -14.94 10.99
CA LYS A 38 0.10 -13.50 11.27
C LYS A 38 0.99 -12.73 10.30
N GLN A 39 2.14 -13.30 9.93
CA GLN A 39 3.03 -12.68 8.95
C GLN A 39 2.38 -12.61 7.56
N LYS A 40 1.64 -13.64 7.15
CA LYS A 40 0.90 -13.64 5.89
C LYS A 40 -0.19 -12.56 5.86
N GLU A 41 -1.00 -12.44 6.91
CA GLU A 41 -2.03 -11.39 6.99
C GLU A 41 -1.41 -9.99 6.94
N ARG A 42 -0.34 -9.77 7.69
CA ARG A 42 0.39 -8.49 7.67
C ARG A 42 0.96 -8.18 6.29
N LEU A 43 1.61 -9.16 5.64
CA LEU A 43 2.17 -9.00 4.29
C LEU A 43 1.08 -8.74 3.25
N LEU A 44 -0.08 -9.39 3.36
CA LEU A 44 -1.24 -9.15 2.48
C LEU A 44 -1.79 -7.73 2.65
N ALA A 45 -1.93 -7.27 3.90
CA ALA A 45 -2.36 -5.92 4.20
C ALA A 45 -1.37 -4.88 3.65
N GLU A 46 -0.06 -5.08 3.88
CA GLU A 46 0.99 -4.22 3.33
C GLU A 46 1.00 -4.23 1.79
N ASN A 47 0.77 -5.38 1.15
CA ASN A 47 0.69 -5.45 -0.30
C ASN A 47 -0.51 -4.66 -0.85
N SER A 48 -1.68 -4.79 -0.21
CA SER A 48 -2.87 -4.06 -0.61
C SER A 48 -2.72 -2.55 -0.47
N SER A 49 -2.09 -2.08 0.61
CA SER A 49 -1.87 -0.65 0.84
C SER A 49 -0.80 -0.08 -0.09
N LEU A 50 0.26 -0.83 -0.39
CA LEU A 50 1.27 -0.44 -1.37
C LEU A 50 0.67 -0.39 -2.79
N LYS A 51 -0.20 -1.33 -3.14
CA LYS A 51 -0.88 -1.33 -4.43
C LYS A 51 -1.81 -0.13 -4.57
N ALA A 52 -2.60 0.17 -3.54
CA ALA A 52 -3.47 1.35 -3.53
C ALA A 52 -2.66 2.65 -3.68
N GLN A 53 -1.54 2.78 -2.97
CA GLN A 53 -0.63 3.92 -3.10
C GLN A 53 -0.02 4.03 -4.49
N SER A 54 0.35 2.89 -5.11
CA SER A 54 0.87 2.89 -6.47
C SER A 54 -0.19 3.31 -7.50
N GLU A 55 -1.43 2.87 -7.32
CA GLU A 55 -2.54 3.24 -8.21
C GLU A 55 -2.88 4.73 -8.07
N SER A 56 -2.92 5.27 -6.85
CA SER A 56 -3.15 6.71 -6.65
C SER A 56 -2.04 7.55 -7.24
N LEU A 57 -0.76 7.18 -7.03
CA LEU A 57 0.37 7.89 -7.62
C LEU A 57 0.37 7.84 -9.15
N ALA A 58 -0.03 6.71 -9.73
CA ALA A 58 -0.14 6.57 -11.17
C ALA A 58 -1.26 7.46 -11.75
N ASP A 59 -2.35 7.63 -11.01
CA ASP A 59 -3.44 8.52 -11.41
C ASP A 59 -3.04 9.99 -11.30
N ASP A 60 -2.38 10.38 -10.19
CA ASP A 60 -1.84 11.72 -10.01
C ASP A 60 -0.85 12.09 -11.12
N LEU A 61 0.04 11.16 -11.50
CA LEU A 61 0.98 11.36 -12.61
C LEU A 61 0.26 11.53 -13.96
N LYS A 62 -0.84 10.82 -14.19
CA LYS A 62 -1.63 11.02 -15.42
C LYS A 62 -2.28 12.39 -15.44
N GLN A 63 -2.82 12.85 -14.31
CA GLN A 63 -3.42 14.17 -14.19
C GLN A 63 -2.39 15.28 -14.42
N ILE A 64 -1.19 15.15 -13.84
CA ILE A 64 -0.09 16.09 -14.05
C ILE A 64 0.33 16.11 -15.53
N ARG A 65 0.52 14.96 -16.15
CA ARG A 65 0.89 14.89 -17.58
C ARG A 65 -0.18 15.48 -18.50
N ALA A 66 -1.46 15.22 -18.22
CA ALA A 66 -2.54 15.83 -18.98
C ALA A 66 -2.49 17.36 -18.84
N GLN A 67 -2.29 17.88 -17.63
CA GLN A 67 -2.12 19.32 -17.42
C GLN A 67 -0.88 19.88 -18.12
N GLU A 68 0.26 19.19 -18.11
CA GLU A 68 1.46 19.62 -18.83
C GLU A 68 1.23 19.66 -20.34
N GLU A 69 0.53 18.67 -20.91
CA GLU A 69 0.19 18.64 -22.33
C GLU A 69 -0.72 19.81 -22.72
N PHE A 70 -1.71 20.17 -21.88
CA PHE A 70 -2.53 21.37 -22.08
C PHE A 70 -1.75 22.68 -21.86
N GLN A 71 -0.73 22.68 -20.98
CA GLN A 71 0.11 23.85 -20.72
C GLN A 71 1.14 24.10 -21.82
N GLN A 72 1.51 23.08 -22.59
CA GLN A 72 2.44 23.18 -23.72
C GLN A 72 1.77 23.67 -25.00
N ASP A 73 0.43 23.72 -25.07
CA ASP A 73 -0.26 24.27 -26.22
C ASP A 73 -0.01 25.79 -26.32
N ASP A 74 0.43 26.26 -27.50
CA ASP A 74 0.81 27.67 -27.73
C ASP A 74 -0.33 28.62 -27.36
N ALA A 75 -1.58 28.19 -27.54
CA ALA A 75 -2.78 28.95 -27.16
C ALA A 75 -2.89 29.18 -25.64
N TYR A 76 -2.50 28.18 -24.82
CA TYR A 76 -2.48 28.33 -23.37
C TYR A 76 -1.36 29.28 -22.95
N VAL A 77 -0.16 29.13 -23.50
CA VAL A 77 0.99 30.01 -23.24
C VAL A 77 0.65 31.46 -23.59
N GLU A 78 0.00 31.70 -24.74
CA GLU A 78 -0.47 33.02 -25.14
C GLU A 78 -1.51 33.59 -24.16
N SER A 79 -2.48 32.78 -23.73
CA SER A 79 -3.52 33.23 -22.79
C SER A 79 -2.93 33.64 -21.44
N VAL A 80 -1.95 32.90 -20.92
CA VAL A 80 -1.23 33.20 -19.69
C VAL A 80 -0.38 34.46 -19.86
N ALA A 81 0.34 34.58 -20.97
CA ALA A 81 1.13 35.76 -21.32
C ALA A 81 0.27 37.03 -21.36
N ARG A 82 -0.90 36.98 -22.02
CA ARG A 82 -1.82 38.12 -22.11
C ARG A 82 -2.49 38.44 -20.77
N THR A 83 -2.89 37.43 -19.99
CA THR A 83 -3.70 37.62 -18.76
C THR A 83 -2.84 37.94 -17.53
N GLN A 84 -1.73 37.22 -17.34
CA GLN A 84 -0.90 37.34 -16.14
C GLN A 84 0.30 38.27 -16.33
N LEU A 85 0.86 38.32 -17.55
CA LEU A 85 2.07 39.10 -17.86
C LEU A 85 1.77 40.37 -18.68
N ASP A 86 0.52 40.58 -19.07
CA ASP A 86 0.07 41.70 -19.91
C ASP A 86 0.85 41.85 -21.24
N MET A 87 1.38 40.74 -21.74
CA MET A 87 2.15 40.71 -22.98
C MET A 87 1.22 40.66 -24.18
N VAL A 88 1.60 41.35 -25.26
CA VAL A 88 0.89 41.34 -26.55
C VAL A 88 1.89 41.26 -27.69
N TYR A 89 1.44 40.91 -28.89
CA TYR A 89 2.34 40.88 -30.04
C TYR A 89 2.80 42.30 -30.41
N PRO A 90 4.03 42.44 -30.96
CA PRO A 90 4.53 43.73 -31.43
C PRO A 90 3.58 44.36 -32.45
N GLY A 91 3.09 45.57 -32.16
CA GLY A 91 2.17 46.32 -33.02
C GLY A 91 0.69 46.24 -32.61
N GLU A 92 0.32 45.45 -31.60
CA GLU A 92 -1.03 45.44 -31.03
C GLU A 92 -1.23 46.61 -30.03
N VAL A 93 -2.43 47.21 -30.01
CA VAL A 93 -2.80 48.30 -29.10
C VAL A 93 -3.83 47.79 -28.08
N ILE A 94 -3.51 47.87 -26.79
CA ILE A 94 -4.38 47.41 -25.69
C ILE A 94 -5.35 48.52 -25.28
N PHE A 95 -6.66 48.24 -25.30
CA PHE A 95 -7.68 49.12 -24.73
C PHE A 95 -8.13 48.60 -23.36
N ARG A 96 -7.79 49.34 -22.31
CA ARG A 96 -8.24 49.05 -20.94
C ARG A 96 -9.46 49.90 -20.63
N VAL A 97 -10.60 49.26 -20.38
CA VAL A 97 -11.81 49.95 -19.92
C VAL A 97 -11.72 50.09 -18.40
N THR A 98 -11.07 51.15 -17.92
CA THR A 98 -11.21 51.59 -16.54
C THR A 98 -12.60 52.20 -16.38
N GLY A 99 -13.46 51.53 -15.62
CA GLY A 99 -14.85 51.93 -15.42
C GLY A 99 -14.99 53.22 -14.61
N GLU A 100 -14.71 54.37 -15.21
CA GLU A 100 -15.36 55.61 -14.79
C GLU A 100 -16.76 55.60 -15.41
N LYS A 101 -17.73 55.11 -14.61
CA LYS A 101 -19.14 55.36 -14.92
C LYS A 101 -19.36 56.87 -14.85
N TYR A 102 -19.43 57.51 -16.01
CA TYR A 102 -20.02 58.84 -16.13
C TYR A 102 -21.50 58.72 -15.74
N ASN A 103 -21.80 59.06 -14.48
CA ASN A 103 -23.17 59.36 -14.03
C ASN A 103 -23.63 60.67 -14.66
#